data_AF-E6UCL0-F1
#
_entry.id   AF-E6UCL0-F1
#
_cell.length_a   1.000
_cell.length_b   1.000
_cell.length_c   1.000
_cell.angle_alpha   90.00
_cell.angle_beta   90.00
_cell.angle_gamma   90.00
#
_symmetry.space_group_name_H-M   'P 1'
#
loop_
_entity.id
_entity.type
_entity.pdbx_description
1 polymer ?
#
loop_
_entity_poly.entity_id
_entity_poly.type
_entity_poly.pdbx_seq_one_letter_code
_entity_poly.pdbx_strand_id
1 'polypeptide(L)'
;MIEFPSATVVGRRLPKEAFYKHLPLTKPLKDKFVSDVERIVVENSLTKSNLNLNDDAEINEIMLLSITLKKQEFDGKVVEAIARQNQHKLIFLLIYENSYQLALYHSKLYRTSWMQKDQVSLRPQGFSLDEIWNCFIEQIALFAEQAENIRTLSIEERLALQEKIQKLEKQIQKTETAAWKEQQPKKQFALYTKLREYQKQLEELKHGQA
;
A
#
# COMPACT_ATOMS: atom_id res chain seq x y z
N MET A 1 12.40 -8.66 -8.10
CA MET A 1 12.93 -9.28 -6.87
C MET A 1 13.11 -8.20 -5.80
N ILE A 2 13.11 -8.54 -4.50
CA ILE A 2 13.49 -7.57 -3.46
C ILE A 2 15.02 -7.54 -3.41
N GLU A 3 15.61 -6.40 -3.77
CA GLU A 3 17.06 -6.26 -4.01
C GLU A 3 17.69 -5.42 -2.91
N PHE A 4 17.63 -5.94 -1.69
CA PHE A 4 18.23 -5.30 -0.53
C PHE A 4 19.67 -5.81 -0.33
N PRO A 5 20.61 -4.97 0.11
CA PRO A 5 21.97 -5.42 0.40
C PRO A 5 21.98 -6.55 1.43
N SER A 6 22.90 -7.51 1.29
CA SER A 6 23.01 -8.66 2.20
C SER A 6 23.22 -8.25 3.67
N ALA A 7 23.88 -7.12 3.91
CA ALA A 7 24.09 -6.54 5.25
C ALA A 7 22.79 -6.17 5.98
N THR A 8 21.67 -6.07 5.26
CA THR A 8 20.35 -5.75 5.84
C THR A 8 19.59 -6.99 6.31
N VAL A 9 20.05 -8.20 5.96
CA VAL A 9 19.31 -9.45 6.22
C VAL A 9 19.29 -9.75 7.72
N VAL A 10 18.10 -10.05 8.24
CA VAL A 10 17.86 -10.40 9.65
C VAL A 10 17.35 -11.84 9.76
N GLY A 11 16.33 -12.22 8.97
CA GLY A 11 15.75 -13.56 8.97
C GLY A 11 15.12 -14.01 10.30
N ARG A 12 14.72 -13.08 11.17
CA ARG A 12 14.25 -13.38 12.53
C ARG A 12 12.74 -13.65 12.53
N ARG A 13 12.33 -14.85 12.97
CA ARG A 13 10.91 -15.17 13.17
C ARG A 13 10.36 -14.44 14.39
N LEU A 14 9.18 -13.83 14.24
CA LEU A 14 8.45 -13.21 15.34
C LEU A 14 7.30 -14.13 15.80
N PRO A 15 7.10 -14.32 17.11
CA PRO A 15 5.98 -15.09 17.64
C PRO A 15 4.67 -14.32 17.43
N LYS A 16 3.62 -15.01 16.97
CA LYS A 16 2.31 -14.38 16.73
C LYS A 16 1.70 -13.84 18.02
N GLU A 17 2.04 -14.50 19.13
CA GLU A 17 1.73 -14.14 20.52
C GLU A 17 2.08 -12.69 20.84
N ALA A 18 3.22 -12.21 20.36
CA ALA A 18 3.67 -10.85 20.63
C ALA A 18 2.74 -9.81 20.01
N PHE A 19 2.09 -10.12 18.89
CA PHE A 19 1.22 -9.17 18.21
C PHE A 19 -0.16 -9.09 18.86
N TYR A 20 -0.86 -10.20 19.06
CA TYR A 20 -2.24 -10.12 19.62
C TYR A 20 -2.28 -9.78 21.12
N LYS A 21 -1.17 -9.95 21.86
CA LYS A 21 -1.08 -9.53 23.27
C LYS A 21 -0.90 -8.02 23.42
N HIS A 22 -0.13 -7.39 22.53
CA HIS A 22 0.27 -5.99 22.68
C HIS A 22 -0.42 -5.03 21.71
N LEU A 23 -1.02 -5.53 20.62
CA LEU A 23 -1.76 -4.68 19.69
C LEU A 23 -3.18 -4.38 20.21
N PRO A 24 -3.66 -3.12 20.07
CA PRO A 24 -5.01 -2.70 20.44
C PRO A 24 -6.05 -3.19 19.40
N LEU A 25 -6.16 -4.51 19.23
CA LEU A 25 -7.11 -5.14 18.32
C LEU A 25 -8.40 -5.53 19.05
N THR A 26 -9.54 -5.41 18.36
CA THR A 26 -10.80 -5.98 18.86
C THR A 26 -10.72 -7.51 18.87
N LYS A 27 -11.49 -8.18 19.73
CA LYS A 27 -11.52 -9.65 19.81
C LYS A 27 -11.71 -10.32 18.42
N PRO A 28 -12.67 -9.90 17.57
CA PRO A 28 -12.81 -10.48 16.23
C PRO A 28 -11.59 -10.30 15.33
N LEU A 29 -10.88 -9.17 15.43
CA LEU A 29 -9.66 -8.94 14.65
C LEU A 29 -8.49 -9.78 15.16
N LYS A 30 -8.39 -9.99 16.49
CA LYS A 30 -7.41 -10.91 17.08
C LYS A 30 -7.65 -12.35 16.61
N ASP A 31 -8.89 -12.82 16.67
CA ASP A 31 -9.26 -14.17 16.26
C ASP A 31 -8.95 -14.40 14.77
N LYS A 32 -9.32 -13.43 13.91
CA LYS A 32 -8.94 -13.45 12.48
C LYS A 32 -7.44 -13.45 12.27
N PHE A 33 -6.68 -12.63 12.99
CA PHE A 33 -5.23 -12.62 12.86
C PHE A 33 -4.62 -13.98 13.19
N VAL A 34 -5.06 -14.62 14.27
CA VAL A 34 -4.56 -15.94 14.67
C VAL A 34 -4.94 -17.02 13.64
N SER A 35 -6.15 -16.95 13.08
CA SER A 35 -6.59 -17.90 12.05
C SER A 35 -5.85 -17.71 10.73
N ASP A 36 -5.67 -16.45 10.32
CA ASP A 36 -5.27 -16.08 8.96
C ASP A 36 -3.76 -15.97 8.79
N VAL A 37 -3.01 -15.68 9.86
CA VAL A 37 -1.56 -15.56 9.82
C VAL A 37 -0.91 -16.88 10.21
N GLU A 38 -0.08 -17.40 9.31
CA GLU A 38 0.74 -18.57 9.55
C GLU A 38 2.03 -18.20 10.27
N ARG A 39 2.78 -17.26 9.69
CA ARG A 39 4.16 -16.92 10.11
C ARG A 39 4.44 -15.44 9.85
N ILE A 40 5.23 -14.84 10.74
CA ILE A 40 5.79 -13.49 10.58
C ILE A 40 7.30 -13.57 10.72
N VAL A 41 8.04 -12.93 9.81
CA VAL A 41 9.51 -12.87 9.83
C VAL A 41 9.95 -11.44 9.55
N VAL A 42 10.93 -10.95 10.31
CA VAL A 42 11.70 -9.76 9.93
C VAL A 42 12.75 -10.23 8.94
N GLU A 43 12.52 -9.96 7.65
CA GLU A 43 13.43 -10.36 6.58
C GLU A 43 14.65 -9.45 6.58
N ASN A 44 14.43 -8.14 6.65
CA ASN A 44 15.48 -7.14 6.59
C ASN A 44 15.24 -5.98 7.57
N SER A 45 16.33 -5.37 8.01
CA SER A 45 16.39 -4.10 8.72
C SER A 45 17.37 -3.19 7.98
N LEU A 46 16.91 -2.02 7.58
CA LEU A 46 17.69 -1.00 6.89
C LEU A 46 17.98 0.11 7.89
N THR A 47 19.26 0.36 8.11
CA THR A 47 19.76 1.36 9.05
C THR A 47 20.85 2.19 8.37
N LYS A 48 21.16 3.36 8.93
CA LYS A 48 22.25 4.21 8.43
C LYS A 48 23.57 3.42 8.30
N SER A 49 23.87 2.57 9.28
CA SER A 49 25.13 1.82 9.34
C SER A 49 25.23 0.72 8.30
N ASN A 50 24.21 -0.14 8.15
CA ASN A 50 24.27 -1.27 7.22
C ASN A 50 24.10 -0.89 5.75
N LEU A 51 23.63 0.33 5.48
CA LEU A 51 23.56 0.92 4.15
C LEU A 51 24.71 1.89 3.86
N ASN A 52 25.63 2.12 4.81
CA ASN A 52 26.73 3.10 4.69
C ASN A 52 26.25 4.50 4.28
N LEU A 53 25.14 4.97 4.86
CA LEU A 53 24.59 6.29 4.58
C LEU A 53 25.31 7.34 5.44
N ASN A 54 25.55 8.52 4.86
CA ASN A 54 26.30 9.58 5.53
C ASN A 54 25.39 10.60 6.21
N ASP A 55 24.19 10.79 5.67
CA ASP A 55 23.28 11.84 6.12
C ASP A 55 22.46 11.39 7.32
N ASP A 56 22.17 12.35 8.19
CA ASP A 56 21.20 12.16 9.27
C ASP A 56 19.78 12.27 8.70
N ALA A 57 18.90 11.41 9.19
CA ALA A 57 17.51 11.28 8.75
C ALA A 57 16.58 11.29 9.95
N GLU A 58 15.33 11.69 9.76
CA GLU A 58 14.30 11.55 10.80
C GLU A 58 14.01 10.06 11.06
N ILE A 59 14.02 9.26 10.00
CA ILE A 59 13.86 7.81 10.09
C ILE A 59 15.16 7.16 10.53
N ASN A 60 15.10 6.45 11.66
CA ASN A 60 16.25 5.70 12.19
C ASN A 60 16.38 4.28 11.60
N GLU A 61 15.25 3.66 11.23
CA GLU A 61 15.20 2.28 10.76
C GLU A 61 13.96 2.02 9.91
N ILE A 62 14.14 1.25 8.82
CA ILE A 62 13.07 0.71 7.98
C ILE A 62 13.18 -0.82 8.01
N MET A 63 12.11 -1.52 8.39
CA MET A 63 12.08 -2.99 8.40
C MET A 63 11.15 -3.56 7.33
N LEU A 64 11.58 -4.67 6.73
CA LEU A 64 10.74 -5.51 5.88
C LEU A 64 10.26 -6.73 6.67
N LEU A 65 8.95 -6.81 6.86
CA LEU A 65 8.30 -7.95 7.50
C LEU A 65 7.59 -8.79 6.44
N SER A 66 7.96 -10.06 6.32
CA SER A 66 7.14 -11.02 5.58
C SER A 66 6.05 -11.59 6.49
N ILE A 67 4.83 -11.69 5.96
CA ILE A 67 3.69 -12.29 6.62
C ILE A 67 3.13 -13.37 5.69
N THR A 68 3.33 -14.63 6.07
CA THR A 68 2.71 -15.77 5.40
C THR A 68 1.29 -15.93 5.88
N LEU A 69 0.35 -15.92 4.94
CA LEU A 69 -1.09 -15.97 5.15
C LEU A 69 -1.63 -17.34 4.76
N LYS A 70 -2.67 -17.79 5.47
CA LYS A 70 -3.42 -19.01 5.17
C LYS A 70 -4.58 -18.79 4.21
N LYS A 71 -4.93 -17.53 3.94
CA LYS A 71 -5.96 -17.14 2.99
C LYS A 71 -5.59 -15.82 2.33
N GLN A 72 -5.97 -15.65 1.07
CA GLN A 72 -5.67 -14.44 0.32
C GLN A 72 -6.43 -13.21 0.83
N GLU A 73 -7.68 -13.40 1.25
CA GLU A 73 -8.52 -12.31 1.77
C GLU A 73 -8.13 -11.98 3.22
N PHE A 74 -7.19 -11.06 3.39
CA PHE A 74 -6.68 -10.67 4.69
C PHE A 74 -7.16 -9.28 5.13
N ASP A 75 -7.65 -9.20 6.37
CA ASP A 75 -8.10 -7.94 6.97
C ASP A 75 -6.89 -7.07 7.35
N GLY A 76 -6.47 -6.19 6.46
CA GLY A 76 -5.28 -5.38 6.70
C GLY A 76 -5.43 -4.30 7.76
N LYS A 77 -6.57 -4.21 8.49
CA LYS A 77 -6.59 -3.50 9.78
C LYS A 77 -5.53 -4.04 10.73
N VAL A 78 -5.18 -5.31 10.61
CA VAL A 78 -4.12 -5.90 11.44
C VAL A 78 -2.74 -5.41 11.02
N VAL A 79 -2.45 -5.38 9.71
CA VAL A 79 -1.19 -4.80 9.19
C VAL A 79 -1.08 -3.32 9.56
N GLU A 80 -2.19 -2.58 9.46
CA GLU A 80 -2.26 -1.19 9.90
C GLU A 80 -1.97 -1.05 11.41
N ALA A 81 -2.54 -1.91 12.25
CA ALA A 81 -2.27 -1.90 13.68
C ALA A 81 -0.79 -2.20 13.99
N ILE A 82 -0.19 -3.18 13.29
CA ILE A 82 1.24 -3.50 13.43
C ILE A 82 2.09 -2.29 13.08
N ALA A 83 1.79 -1.63 11.95
CA ALA A 83 2.52 -0.46 11.49
C ALA A 83 2.42 0.72 12.47
N ARG A 84 1.20 1.03 12.95
CA ARG A 84 0.96 2.15 13.87
C ARG A 84 1.60 1.97 15.25
N GLN A 85 1.74 0.74 15.72
CA GLN A 85 2.30 0.45 17.04
C GLN A 85 3.84 0.36 17.02
N ASN A 86 4.44 0.23 15.84
CA ASN A 86 5.88 0.14 15.69
C ASN A 86 6.50 1.54 15.62
N GLN A 87 7.61 1.74 16.32
CA GLN A 87 8.35 3.01 16.30
C GLN A 87 9.13 3.20 14.99
N HIS A 88 9.44 2.09 14.31
CA HIS A 88 10.17 2.07 13.06
C HIS A 88 9.22 2.02 11.86
N LYS A 89 9.71 2.44 10.69
CA LYS A 89 8.94 2.35 9.45
C LYS A 89 8.88 0.90 8.99
N LEU A 90 7.70 0.43 8.62
CA LEU A 90 7.47 -0.96 8.22
C LEU A 90 6.99 -1.07 6.78
N ILE A 91 7.62 -1.98 6.05
CA ILE A 91 7.16 -2.53 4.79
C ILE A 91 6.73 -3.97 5.05
N PHE A 92 5.61 -4.36 4.46
CA PHE A 92 5.07 -5.70 4.59
C PHE A 92 5.11 -6.40 3.24
N LEU A 93 5.64 -7.61 3.24
CA LEU A 93 5.49 -8.57 2.15
C LEU A 93 4.46 -9.61 2.58
N LEU A 94 3.23 -9.46 2.12
CA LEU A 94 2.17 -10.43 2.34
C LEU A 94 2.31 -11.57 1.33
N ILE A 95 2.31 -12.81 1.81
CA ILE A 95 2.54 -14.01 1.01
C ILE A 95 1.37 -14.95 1.21
N TYR A 96 0.70 -15.33 0.12
CA TYR A 96 -0.32 -16.37 0.11
C TYR A 96 -0.02 -17.33 -1.05
N GLU A 97 0.36 -18.56 -0.73
CA GLU A 97 0.83 -19.54 -1.72
C GLU A 97 1.92 -18.94 -2.64
N ASN A 98 1.68 -18.86 -3.95
CA ASN A 98 2.59 -18.26 -4.93
C ASN A 98 2.24 -16.80 -5.30
N SER A 99 1.35 -16.17 -4.51
CA SER A 99 0.93 -14.78 -4.68
C SER A 99 1.54 -13.90 -3.60
N TYR A 100 1.96 -12.70 -4.00
CA TYR A 100 2.66 -11.75 -3.15
C TYR A 100 2.01 -10.37 -3.25
N GLN A 101 2.01 -9.62 -2.16
CA GLN A 101 1.51 -8.25 -2.13
C GLN A 101 2.41 -7.41 -1.23
N LEU A 102 2.86 -6.26 -1.72
CA LEU A 102 3.59 -5.29 -0.92
C LEU A 102 2.60 -4.33 -0.26
N ALA A 103 2.91 -3.92 0.97
CA ALA A 103 2.13 -2.94 1.69
C ALA A 103 3.01 -2.07 2.60
N LEU A 104 2.57 -0.84 2.84
CA LEU A 104 3.15 0.05 3.84
C LEU A 104 2.09 0.99 4.40
N TYR A 105 2.35 1.55 5.57
CA TYR A 105 1.47 2.53 6.18
C TYR A 105 2.07 3.93 6.07
N HIS A 106 1.32 4.85 5.46
CA HIS A 106 1.65 6.26 5.36
C HIS A 106 0.36 7.08 5.40
N SER A 107 -0.04 7.55 6.59
CA SER A 107 -1.38 8.10 6.91
C SER A 107 -2.56 7.11 6.77
N LYS A 108 -2.47 6.17 5.83
CA LYS A 108 -3.34 5.02 5.61
C LYS A 108 -2.51 3.85 5.09
N LEU A 109 -3.12 2.66 5.04
CA LEU A 109 -2.46 1.47 4.49
C LEU A 109 -2.56 1.45 2.96
N TYR A 110 -1.41 1.50 2.30
CA TYR A 110 -1.27 1.30 0.86
C TYR A 110 -0.87 -0.14 0.56
N ARG A 111 -1.39 -0.69 -0.54
CA ARG A 111 -1.07 -2.05 -0.99
C ARG A 111 -1.01 -2.10 -2.51
N THR A 112 -0.09 -2.89 -3.04
CA THR A 112 -0.12 -3.25 -4.46
C THR A 112 -1.23 -4.26 -4.74
N SER A 113 -1.52 -4.54 -6.01
CA SER A 113 -2.24 -5.76 -6.38
C SER A 113 -1.43 -7.01 -5.99
N TRP A 114 -2.12 -8.14 -5.87
CA TRP A 114 -1.46 -9.44 -5.78
C TRP A 114 -0.71 -9.73 -7.07
N MET A 115 0.54 -10.18 -6.96
CA MET A 115 1.44 -10.42 -8.08
C MET A 115 2.22 -11.71 -7.88
N GLN A 116 2.78 -12.24 -8.97
CA GLN A 116 3.66 -13.40 -8.88
C GLN A 116 5.03 -13.02 -8.32
N LYS A 117 5.79 -14.02 -7.82
CA LYS A 117 7.07 -13.82 -7.13
C LYS A 117 8.08 -13.00 -7.93
N ASP A 118 8.17 -13.27 -9.23
CA ASP A 118 9.06 -12.63 -10.19
C ASP A 118 8.72 -11.15 -10.43
N GLN A 119 7.43 -10.80 -10.31
CA GLN A 119 6.93 -9.44 -10.47
C GLN A 119 7.15 -8.57 -9.23
N VAL A 120 7.36 -9.18 -8.05
CA VAL A 120 7.65 -8.43 -6.81
C VAL A 120 9.00 -7.75 -6.96
N SER A 121 9.02 -6.44 -7.11
CA SER A 121 10.23 -5.62 -7.17
C SER A 121 10.20 -4.56 -6.10
N LEU A 122 11.28 -4.49 -5.31
CA LEU A 122 11.46 -3.44 -4.33
C LEU A 122 12.96 -3.15 -4.18
N ARG A 123 13.36 -1.90 -4.42
CA ARG A 123 14.77 -1.48 -4.38
C ARG A 123 14.93 -0.21 -3.54
N PRO A 124 15.88 -0.16 -2.60
CA PRO A 124 16.18 1.07 -1.87
C PRO A 124 16.96 2.01 -2.80
N GLN A 125 16.48 3.24 -2.96
CA GLN A 125 17.17 4.29 -3.71
C GLN A 125 17.16 5.56 -2.89
N GLY A 126 18.29 6.25 -2.83
CA GLY A 126 18.48 7.45 -2.03
C GLY A 126 19.77 7.41 -1.21
N PHE A 127 20.15 8.57 -0.70
CA PHE A 127 21.36 8.78 0.10
C PHE A 127 21.06 8.93 1.60
N SER A 128 19.77 8.93 1.98
CA SER A 128 19.29 8.92 3.36
C SER A 128 18.13 7.94 3.54
N LEU A 129 17.81 7.57 4.79
CA LEU A 129 16.65 6.71 5.06
C LEU A 129 15.33 7.39 4.72
N ASP A 130 15.24 8.72 4.80
CA ASP A 130 14.05 9.48 4.42
C ASP A 130 13.81 9.40 2.90
N GLU A 131 14.86 9.54 2.09
CA GLU A 131 14.79 9.35 0.64
C GLU A 131 14.42 7.91 0.26
N ILE A 132 15.02 6.93 0.92
CA ILE A 132 14.71 5.51 0.70
C ILE A 132 13.26 5.21 1.05
N TRP A 133 12.74 5.76 2.16
CA TRP A 133 11.34 5.59 2.55
C TRP A 133 10.40 6.20 1.52
N ASN A 134 10.70 7.41 1.05
CA ASN A 134 9.97 8.08 -0.03
C ASN A 134 9.96 7.23 -1.31
N CYS A 135 11.10 6.66 -1.70
CA CYS A 135 11.21 5.75 -2.84
C CYS A 135 10.34 4.48 -2.67
N PHE A 136 10.19 3.97 -1.45
CA PHE A 136 9.29 2.85 -1.18
C PHE A 136 7.81 3.25 -1.24
N ILE A 137 7.45 4.46 -0.79
CA ILE A 137 6.10 5.01 -0.98
C ILE A 137 5.78 5.04 -2.48
N GLU A 138 6.69 5.53 -3.31
CA GLU A 138 6.48 5.55 -4.77
C GLU A 138 6.29 4.14 -5.35
N GLN A 139 7.19 3.20 -5.01
CA GLN A 139 7.13 1.82 -5.53
C GLN A 139 5.88 1.04 -5.08
N ILE A 140 5.26 1.38 -3.95
CA ILE A 140 4.15 0.61 -3.38
C ILE A 140 2.80 1.33 -3.52
N ALA A 141 2.74 2.61 -3.15
CA ALA A 141 1.51 3.39 -3.15
C ALA A 141 1.20 4.01 -4.52
N LEU A 142 2.24 4.30 -5.30
CA LEU A 142 2.15 4.89 -6.65
C LEU A 142 2.56 3.89 -7.74
N PHE A 143 2.55 2.58 -7.42
CA PHE A 143 2.91 1.50 -8.37
C PHE A 143 2.09 1.54 -9.67
N ALA A 144 0.80 1.87 -9.57
CA ALA A 144 -0.13 2.03 -10.69
C ALA A 144 -0.60 3.48 -10.76
N GLU A 145 0.34 4.42 -10.69
CA GLU A 145 0.06 5.85 -10.86
C GLU A 145 -0.46 6.12 -12.26
N GLN A 146 -1.63 6.76 -12.32
CA GLN A 146 -2.40 6.90 -13.56
C GLN A 146 -2.35 8.32 -14.12
N ALA A 147 -1.79 9.27 -13.36
CA ALA A 147 -1.72 10.67 -13.74
C ALA A 147 -0.41 10.97 -14.48
N GLU A 148 -0.51 11.77 -15.54
CA GLU A 148 0.60 12.27 -16.34
C GLU A 148 1.14 13.59 -15.75
N ASN A 149 2.35 14.01 -16.15
CA ASN A 149 2.95 15.32 -15.80
C ASN A 149 3.15 15.62 -14.30
N ILE A 150 3.15 14.59 -13.47
CA ILE A 150 3.34 14.62 -12.00
C ILE A 150 4.78 14.85 -11.52
N ARG A 151 5.77 14.94 -12.41
CA ARG A 151 7.21 14.98 -12.04
C ARG A 151 7.59 16.17 -11.15
N THR A 152 6.76 17.22 -11.15
CA THR A 152 6.94 18.43 -10.34
C THR A 152 6.18 18.39 -9.02
N LEU A 153 5.30 17.39 -8.81
CA LEU A 153 4.49 17.25 -7.61
C LEU A 153 5.25 16.48 -6.53
N SER A 154 5.02 16.89 -5.29
CA SER A 154 5.45 16.15 -4.11
C SER A 154 4.73 14.80 -4.00
N ILE A 155 5.29 13.88 -3.19
CA ILE A 155 4.68 12.57 -2.91
C ILE A 155 3.28 12.73 -2.32
N GLU A 156 3.07 13.68 -1.41
CA GLU A 156 1.75 13.93 -0.80
C GLU A 156 0.72 14.38 -1.84
N GLU A 157 1.10 15.26 -2.76
CA GLU A 157 0.22 15.73 -3.83
C GLU A 157 -0.14 14.60 -4.80
N ARG A 158 0.84 13.75 -5.15
CA ARG A 158 0.64 12.57 -5.99
C ARG A 158 -0.29 11.55 -5.34
N LEU A 159 -0.09 11.26 -4.05
CA LEU A 159 -0.98 10.38 -3.28
C LEU A 159 -2.41 10.93 -3.19
N ALA A 160 -2.55 12.24 -2.97
CA ALA A 160 -3.85 12.90 -2.93
C ALA A 160 -4.56 12.87 -4.29
N LEU A 161 -3.82 13.08 -5.39
CA LEU A 161 -4.33 12.98 -6.75
C LEU A 161 -4.80 11.56 -7.07
N GLN A 162 -3.98 10.55 -6.78
CA GLN A 162 -4.34 9.14 -6.94
C GLN A 162 -5.60 8.78 -6.14
N GLU A 163 -5.77 9.31 -4.93
CA GLU A 163 -6.98 9.08 -4.15
C GLU A 163 -8.22 9.73 -4.79
N LYS A 164 -8.10 10.94 -5.35
CA LYS A 164 -9.19 11.60 -6.07
C LYS A 164 -9.61 10.77 -7.28
N ILE A 165 -8.64 10.29 -8.06
CA ILE A 165 -8.85 9.42 -9.21
C ILE A 165 -9.61 8.14 -8.80
N GLN A 166 -9.12 7.42 -7.78
CA GLN A 166 -9.77 6.20 -7.29
C GLN A 166 -11.20 6.42 -6.77
N LYS A 167 -11.44 7.54 -6.08
CA LYS A 167 -12.79 7.91 -5.61
C LYS A 167 -13.72 8.14 -6.79
N LEU A 168 -13.25 8.83 -7.83
CA LEU A 168 -14.04 9.16 -9.01
C LEU A 168 -14.32 7.90 -9.85
N GLU A 169 -13.35 7.02 -10.05
CA GLU A 169 -13.54 5.72 -10.72
C GLU A 169 -14.61 4.88 -10.01
N LYS A 170 -14.59 4.85 -8.67
CA LYS A 170 -15.62 4.15 -7.88
C LYS A 170 -17.00 4.80 -8.02
N GLN A 171 -17.08 6.12 -8.15
CA GLN A 171 -18.34 6.84 -8.41
C GLN A 171 -18.87 6.54 -9.81
N ILE A 172 -17.99 6.47 -10.82
CA ILE A 172 -18.33 6.09 -12.20
C ILE A 172 -18.92 4.67 -12.20
N GLN A 173 -18.21 3.68 -11.64
CA GLN A 173 -18.66 2.30 -11.62
C GLN A 173 -20.03 2.12 -10.93
N LYS A 174 -20.25 2.83 -9.80
CA LYS A 174 -21.54 2.84 -9.11
C LYS A 174 -22.65 3.46 -9.95
N THR A 175 -22.36 4.59 -10.59
CA THR A 175 -23.34 5.32 -11.41
C THR A 175 -23.69 4.55 -12.67
N GLU A 176 -22.71 3.90 -13.29
CA GLU A 176 -22.89 3.02 -14.44
C GLU A 176 -23.78 1.83 -14.10
N THR A 177 -23.49 1.14 -12.99
CA THR A 177 -24.32 0.03 -12.51
C THR A 177 -25.76 0.48 -12.22
N ALA A 178 -25.93 1.69 -11.67
CA ALA A 178 -27.25 2.26 -11.39
C ALA A 178 -28.00 2.61 -12.68
N ALA A 179 -27.32 3.21 -13.67
CA ALA A 179 -27.89 3.57 -14.97
C ALA A 179 -28.34 2.33 -15.76
N TRP A 180 -27.56 1.24 -15.69
CA TRP A 180 -27.89 -0.02 -16.36
C TRP A 180 -29.12 -0.72 -15.73
N LYS A 181 -29.29 -0.62 -14.41
CA LYS A 181 -30.44 -1.21 -13.68
C LYS A 181 -31.71 -0.36 -13.72
N GLU A 182 -31.62 0.92 -14.07
CA GLU A 182 -32.76 1.85 -14.07
C GLU A 182 -33.68 1.60 -15.27
N GLN A 183 -34.97 1.44 -14.99
CA GLN A 183 -36.00 1.18 -16.02
C GLN A 183 -36.64 2.47 -16.53
N GLN A 184 -36.65 3.55 -15.73
CA GLN A 184 -37.28 4.81 -16.11
C GLN A 184 -36.35 5.62 -17.01
N PRO A 185 -36.70 5.88 -18.29
CA PRO A 185 -35.80 6.53 -19.25
C PRO A 185 -35.30 7.91 -18.80
N LYS A 186 -36.16 8.70 -18.15
CA LYS A 186 -35.79 10.04 -17.63
C LYS A 186 -34.71 9.97 -16.54
N LYS A 187 -34.80 8.99 -15.63
CA LYS A 187 -33.82 8.80 -14.56
C LYS A 187 -32.53 8.21 -15.09
N GLN A 188 -32.64 7.25 -16.01
CA GLN A 188 -31.49 6.66 -16.70
C GLN A 188 -30.70 7.74 -17.48
N PHE A 189 -31.38 8.63 -18.19
CA PHE A 189 -30.74 9.76 -18.88
C PHE A 189 -29.99 10.67 -17.90
N ALA A 190 -30.61 11.04 -16.77
CA ALA A 190 -29.96 11.85 -15.75
C ALA A 190 -28.69 11.18 -15.17
N LEU A 191 -28.71 9.85 -15.00
CA LEU A 191 -27.54 9.09 -14.55
C LEU A 191 -26.43 9.06 -15.62
N TYR A 192 -26.77 8.91 -16.90
CA TYR A 192 -25.79 9.00 -17.99
C TYR A 192 -25.15 10.39 -18.11
N THR A 193 -25.92 11.47 -17.89
CA THR A 193 -25.36 12.83 -17.85
C THR A 193 -24.32 12.96 -16.75
N LYS A 194 -24.63 12.52 -15.52
CA LYS A 194 -23.67 12.50 -14.40
C LYS A 194 -22.45 11.64 -14.69
N LEU A 195 -22.65 10.49 -15.32
CA LEU A 195 -21.56 9.59 -15.70
C LEU A 195 -20.58 10.28 -16.67
N ARG A 196 -21.08 11.02 -17.66
CA ARG A 196 -20.24 11.82 -18.57
C ARG A 196 -19.49 12.93 -17.84
N GLU A 197 -20.13 13.60 -16.89
CA GLU A 197 -19.47 14.63 -16.06
C GLU A 197 -18.31 14.02 -15.25
N TYR A 198 -18.52 12.87 -14.62
CA TYR A 198 -17.46 12.18 -13.87
C TYR A 198 -16.34 11.68 -14.77
N GLN A 199 -16.65 11.17 -15.97
CA GLN A 199 -15.63 10.79 -16.95
C GLN A 199 -14.80 11.98 -17.39
N LYS A 200 -15.41 13.15 -17.64
CA LYS A 200 -14.67 14.37 -17.99
C LYS A 200 -13.72 14.81 -16.88
N GLN A 201 -14.19 14.82 -15.63
CA GLN A 201 -13.35 15.14 -14.47
C GLN A 201 -12.18 14.15 -14.30
N LEU A 202 -12.39 12.87 -14.64
CA LEU A 202 -11.34 11.85 -14.55
C LEU A 202 -10.24 12.12 -15.58
N GLU A 203 -10.62 12.45 -16.81
CA GLU A 203 -9.69 12.82 -17.89
C GLU A 203 -8.89 14.08 -17.51
N GLU A 204 -9.56 15.12 -16.99
CA GLU A 204 -8.90 16.35 -16.52
C GLU A 204 -7.86 16.06 -15.42
N LEU A 205 -8.21 15.21 -14.45
CA LEU A 205 -7.30 14.79 -13.37
C LEU A 205 -6.14 13.92 -13.85
N LYS A 206 -6.33 13.06 -14.86
CA LYS A 206 -5.27 12.19 -15.40
C LYS A 206 -4.30 12.95 -16.30
N HIS A 207 -4.77 13.91 -17.10
CA HIS A 207 -3.95 14.65 -18.06
C HIS A 207 -3.42 15.99 -17.54
N GLY A 208 -3.83 16.42 -16.33
CA GLY A 208 -3.42 17.70 -15.75
C GLY A 208 -3.93 18.90 -16.54
N GLN A 209 -4.99 18.72 -17.35
CA GLN A 209 -5.66 19.81 -18.05
C GLN A 209 -6.68 20.45 -17.11
N ALA A 210 -6.21 21.43 -16.34
CA ALA A 210 -7.05 22.45 -15.72
C ALA A 210 -6.84 23.78 -16.45
#